data_AF-A0A3B0ZDU7-F1
#
_entry.id   AF-A0A3B0ZDU7-F1
#
_cell.length_a   1.000
_cell.length_b   1.000
_cell.length_c   1.000
_cell.angle_alpha   90.00
_cell.angle_beta   90.00
_cell.angle_gamma   90.00
#
_symmetry.space_group_name_H-M   'P 1'
#
loop_
_entity.id
_entity.type
_entity.pdbx_description
1 polymer ?
#
loop_
_entity_poly.entity_id
_entity_poly.type
_entity_poly.pdbx_seq_one_letter_code
_entity_poly.pdbx_strand_id
1 'polypeptide(L)'
;MEFINFTIENTDALPLGVSIMVVGVIFFYMPISKHIKSLRVNHLEAADIFKSQGHEKSADKIKGLHQAANNKLPFYGKLFIVLGAVITSYGVYHAL
;
A
#
# COMPACT_ATOMS: atom_id res chain seq x y z
N MET A 1 11.40 10.27 15.28
CA MET A 1 12.84 10.17 14.97
C MET A 1 13.51 9.01 15.72
N GLU A 2 13.17 8.75 16.99
CA GLU A 2 13.79 7.67 17.79
C GLU A 2 13.64 6.24 17.22
N PHE A 3 12.47 5.86 16.71
CA PHE A 3 12.25 4.53 16.14
C PHE A 3 13.12 4.23 14.92
N ILE A 4 13.39 5.26 14.10
CA ILE A 4 14.21 5.14 12.90
C ILE A 4 15.67 4.92 13.29
N ASN A 5 16.18 5.69 14.26
CA ASN A 5 17.55 5.53 14.75
C ASN A 5 17.76 4.18 15.43
N PHE A 6 16.81 3.73 16.26
CA PHE A 6 16.86 2.40 16.90
C PHE A 6 16.91 1.26 15.88
N THR A 7 16.14 1.37 14.79
CA THR A 7 16.12 0.32 13.75
C THR A 7 17.41 0.32 12.91
N ILE A 8 17.98 1.49 12.63
CA ILE A 8 19.26 1.64 11.91
C ILE A 8 20.46 1.19 12.75
N GLU A 9 20.46 1.42 14.06
CA GLU A 9 21.52 0.92 14.96
C GLU A 9 21.50 -0.61 15.12
N ASN A 10 20.33 -1.23 15.03
CA ASN A 10 20.16 -2.69 15.22
C ASN A 10 20.05 -3.49 13.93
N THR A 11 19.92 -2.83 12.77
CA THR A 11 19.73 -3.46 11.46
C THR A 11 20.52 -2.67 10.42
N ASP A 12 21.35 -3.34 9.62
CA ASP A 12 22.05 -2.69 8.52
C ASP A 12 21.07 -1.88 7.66
N ALA A 13 21.40 -0.61 7.39
CA ALA A 13 20.51 0.31 6.66
C ALA A 13 20.17 -0.21 5.25
N LEU A 14 21.04 -1.02 4.65
CA LEU A 14 20.85 -1.67 3.35
C LEU A 14 19.65 -2.64 3.35
N PRO A 15 19.62 -3.74 4.13
CA PRO A 15 18.48 -4.65 4.18
C PRO A 15 17.20 -3.96 4.67
N LEU A 16 17.30 -2.95 5.54
CA LEU A 16 16.14 -2.17 5.97
C LEU A 16 15.53 -1.37 4.80
N GLY A 17 16.35 -0.64 4.05
CA GLY A 17 15.92 0.13 2.90
C GLY A 17 15.29 -0.74 1.80
N VAL A 18 15.92 -1.87 1.48
CA VAL A 18 15.40 -2.85 0.51
C VAL A 18 14.06 -3.42 0.95
N SER A 19 13.91 -3.77 2.23
CA SER A 19 12.66 -4.31 2.78
C SER A 19 11.51 -3.31 2.65
N ILE A 20 11.76 -2.04 2.96
CA ILE A 20 10.78 -0.96 2.81
C ILE A 20 10.40 -0.76 1.33
N MET A 21 11.36 -0.85 0.41
CA MET A 21 11.08 -0.79 -1.03
C MET A 21 10.19 -1.95 -1.48
N VAL A 22 10.45 -3.19 -1.03
CA VAL A 22 9.63 -4.36 -1.37
C VAL A 22 8.19 -4.17 -0.92
N VAL A 23 7.97 -3.69 0.32
CA VAL A 23 6.62 -3.37 0.81
C VAL A 23 5.94 -2.30 -0.05
N GLY A 24 6.69 -1.27 -0.45
CA GLY A 24 6.18 -0.23 -1.35
C GLY A 24 5.76 -0.76 -2.72
N VAL A 25 6.56 -1.66 -3.32
CA VAL A 25 6.24 -2.34 -4.59
C VAL A 25 4.97 -3.18 -4.45
N ILE A 26 4.81 -3.91 -3.35
CA ILE A 26 3.59 -4.69 -3.07
C ILE A 26 2.38 -3.77 -3.07
N PHE A 27 2.39 -2.67 -2.30
CA PHE A 27 1.26 -1.75 -2.26
C PHE A 27 0.97 -1.05 -3.58
N PHE A 28 2.01 -0.80 -4.38
CA PHE A 28 1.85 -0.22 -5.72
C PHE A 28 1.16 -1.17 -6.70
N TYR A 29 1.53 -2.46 -6.70
CA TYR A 29 0.96 -3.45 -7.63
C TYR A 29 -0.29 -4.18 -7.09
N MET A 30 -0.54 -4.16 -5.79
CA MET A 30 -1.72 -4.76 -5.15
C MET A 30 -3.04 -4.42 -5.88
N PRO A 31 -3.37 -3.16 -6.20
CA PRO A 31 -4.61 -2.82 -6.90
C PRO A 31 -4.69 -3.33 -8.35
N ILE A 32 -3.56 -3.68 -8.97
CA ILE A 32 -3.46 -4.19 -10.35
C ILE A 32 -3.54 -5.73 -10.36
N SER A 33 -3.36 -6.39 -9.21
CA SER A 33 -3.37 -7.85 -9.10
C SER A 33 -4.72 -8.44 -9.51
N LYS A 34 -4.68 -9.56 -10.26
CA LYS A 34 -5.89 -10.24 -10.76
C LYS A 34 -6.84 -10.62 -9.62
N HIS A 35 -6.30 -11.00 -8.47
CA HIS A 35 -7.09 -11.39 -7.29
C HIS A 35 -7.87 -10.21 -6.70
N ILE A 36 -7.20 -9.07 -6.45
CA ILE A 36 -7.86 -7.85 -5.94
C ILE A 36 -8.89 -7.33 -6.94
N LYS A 37 -8.61 -7.43 -8.25
CA LYS A 37 -9.57 -7.07 -9.30
C LYS A 37 -10.83 -7.93 -9.27
N SER A 38 -10.71 -9.24 -9.02
CA SER A 38 -11.86 -10.14 -8.85
C SER A 38 -12.65 -9.81 -7.58
N LEU A 39 -11.96 -9.57 -6.45
CA LEU A 39 -12.60 -9.14 -5.20
C LEU A 39 -13.39 -7.84 -5.38
N ARG A 40 -12.84 -6.90 -6.16
CA ARG A 40 -13.50 -5.65 -6.51
C ARG A 40 -14.80 -5.87 -7.28
N VAL A 41 -14.80 -6.76 -8.28
CA VAL A 41 -16.02 -7.08 -9.04
C VAL A 41 -17.09 -7.64 -8.10
N ASN A 42 -16.73 -8.60 -7.25
CA ASN A 42 -17.66 -9.19 -6.28
C ASN A 42 -18.19 -8.17 -5.27
N HIS A 43 -17.37 -7.21 -4.82
CA HIS A 43 -17.80 -6.16 -3.89
C HIS A 43 -18.72 -5.13 -4.55
N LEU A 44 -18.49 -4.81 -5.83
CA LEU A 44 -19.36 -3.93 -6.61
C LEU A 44 -20.71 -4.61 -6.87
N GLU A 45 -20.69 -5.91 -7.17
CA GLU A 45 -21.91 -6.71 -7.33
C GLU A 45 -22.69 -6.83 -6.01
N ALA A 46 -22.01 -7.05 -4.89
CA ALA A 46 -22.63 -6.99 -3.56
C ALA A 46 -23.24 -5.60 -3.28
N ALA A 47 -22.55 -4.51 -3.63
CA ALA A 47 -23.08 -3.17 -3.48
C ALA A 47 -24.34 -2.94 -4.34
N ASP A 48 -24.40 -3.49 -5.55
CA ASP A 48 -25.60 -3.40 -6.40
C ASP A 48 -26.78 -4.22 -5.83
N ILE A 49 -26.51 -5.38 -5.22
CA ILE A 49 -27.52 -6.14 -4.47
C ILE A 49 -28.03 -5.34 -3.27
N PHE A 50 -27.15 -4.73 -2.47
CA PHE A 50 -27.54 -3.85 -1.36
C PHE A 50 -28.37 -2.65 -1.85
N LYS A 51 -28.05 -2.10 -3.01
CA LYS A 51 -28.83 -1.04 -3.63
C LYS A 51 -30.24 -1.52 -3.99
N SER A 52 -30.38 -2.71 -4.59
CA SER A 52 -31.69 -3.28 -4.91
C SER A 52 -32.55 -3.59 -3.68
N GLN A 53 -31.93 -3.79 -2.51
CA GLN A 53 -32.61 -4.02 -1.23
C GLN A 53 -33.00 -2.71 -0.51
N GLY A 54 -32.79 -1.55 -1.15
CA GLY A 54 -33.11 -0.23 -0.57
C GLY A 54 -32.04 0.35 0.35
N HIS A 55 -30.86 -0.28 0.43
CA HIS A 55 -29.72 0.19 1.24
C HIS A 55 -28.72 1.03 0.43
N GLU A 56 -29.21 2.04 -0.30
CA GLU A 56 -28.38 2.86 -1.21
C GLU A 56 -27.17 3.50 -0.51
N LYS A 57 -27.36 4.04 0.70
CA LYS A 57 -26.27 4.65 1.48
C LYS A 57 -25.14 3.68 1.81
N SER A 58 -25.46 2.40 2.05
CA SER A 58 -24.47 1.37 2.35
C SER A 58 -23.71 0.95 1.10
N ALA A 59 -24.41 0.83 -0.03
CA ALA A 59 -23.81 0.54 -1.33
C ALA A 59 -22.80 1.62 -1.76
N ASP A 60 -23.17 2.90 -1.59
CA ASP A 60 -22.30 4.03 -1.92
C ASP A 60 -21.07 4.10 -1.00
N LYS A 61 -21.23 3.76 0.28
CA LYS A 61 -20.11 3.70 1.23
C LYS A 61 -19.11 2.60 0.85
N ILE A 62 -19.59 1.43 0.41
CA ILE A 62 -18.74 0.32 -0.05
C ILE A 62 -17.97 0.74 -1.32
N LYS A 63 -18.66 1.34 -2.30
CA LYS A 63 -18.04 1.86 -3.53
C LYS A 63 -16.98 2.92 -3.22
N GLY A 64 -17.30 3.88 -2.34
CA GLY A 64 -16.41 4.96 -1.93
C GLY A 64 -15.16 4.47 -1.20
N LEU A 65 -15.30 3.53 -0.26
CA LEU A 65 -14.15 2.92 0.44
C LEU A 65 -13.22 2.21 -0.52
N HIS A 66 -13.78 1.46 -1.48
CA HIS A 66 -13.00 0.72 -2.45
C HIS A 66 -12.24 1.66 -3.40
N GLN A 67 -12.89 2.74 -3.85
CA GLN A 67 -12.27 3.75 -4.71
C GLN A 67 -11.19 4.55 -3.97
N ALA A 68 -11.43 4.89 -2.70
CA ALA A 68 -10.44 5.56 -1.85
C ALA A 68 -9.21 4.68 -1.60
N ALA A 69 -9.40 3.40 -1.27
CA ALA A 69 -8.30 2.45 -1.08
C ALA A 69 -7.48 2.28 -2.37
N ASN A 70 -8.15 2.12 -3.51
CA ASN A 70 -7.51 1.91 -4.81
C ASN A 70 -6.67 3.11 -5.28
N ASN A 71 -7.03 4.33 -4.86
CA ASN A 71 -6.26 5.54 -5.16
C ASN A 71 -5.13 5.78 -4.15
N LYS A 72 -5.35 5.45 -2.88
CA LYS A 72 -4.37 5.69 -1.81
C LYS A 72 -3.26 4.65 -1.74
N LEU A 73 -3.55 3.37 -2.04
CA LEU A 73 -2.56 2.29 -2.01
C LEU A 73 -1.36 2.53 -2.94
N PRO A 74 -1.54 2.94 -4.22
CA PRO A 74 -0.42 3.30 -5.09
C PRO A 74 0.39 4.48 -4.58
N PHE A 75 -0.27 5.46 -3.94
CA PHE A 75 0.41 6.62 -3.38
C PHE A 75 1.32 6.23 -2.21
N TYR A 76 0.81 5.44 -1.26
CA TYR A 76 1.62 4.89 -0.18
C TYR A 76 2.72 3.97 -0.70
N GLY A 77 2.43 3.15 -1.71
CA GLY A 77 3.43 2.31 -2.37
C GLY A 77 4.61 3.12 -2.93
N LYS A 78 4.34 4.20 -3.67
CA LYS A 78 5.38 5.12 -4.15
C LYS A 78 6.17 5.76 -3.01
N LEU A 79 5.49 6.20 -1.94
CA LEU A 79 6.15 6.81 -0.78
C LEU A 79 7.15 5.84 -0.14
N PHE A 80 6.75 4.58 0.07
CA PHE A 80 7.63 3.55 0.63
C PHE A 80 8.79 3.21 -0.30
N ILE A 81 8.58 3.15 -1.62
CA ILE A 81 9.67 2.97 -2.58
C ILE A 81 10.71 4.09 -2.45
N VAL A 82 10.26 5.34 -2.40
CA VAL A 82 11.17 6.50 -2.27
C VAL A 82 11.91 6.47 -0.92
N LEU A 83 11.21 6.24 0.19
CA LEU A 83 11.82 6.16 1.51
C LEU A 83 12.86 5.04 1.60
N GLY A 84 12.51 3.85 1.09
CA GLY A 84 13.43 2.72 1.06
C GLY A 84 14.66 2.99 0.17
N ALA A 85 14.50 3.69 -0.97
CA ALA A 85 15.61 4.10 -1.82
C ALA A 85 16.55 5.09 -1.12
N VAL A 86 16.01 6.06 -0.38
CA VAL A 86 16.81 7.01 0.42
C VAL A 86 17.60 6.29 1.50
N ILE A 87 16.96 5.39 2.25
CA ILE A 87 17.61 4.61 3.31
C ILE A 87 18.68 3.68 2.73
N THR A 88 18.40 3.02 1.61
CA THR A 88 19.38 2.15 0.92
C THR A 88 20.58 2.96 0.44
N SER A 89 20.36 4.14 -0.15
CA SER A 89 21.44 5.02 -0.63
C SER A 89 22.33 5.50 0.53
N TYR A 90 21.73 5.83 1.67
CA TYR A 90 22.47 6.17 2.89
C TYR A 90 23.30 4.99 3.40
N GLY A 91 22.73 3.78 3.42
CA GLY A 91 23.44 2.56 3.79
C GLY A 91 24.63 2.26 2.87
N VAL A 92 24.47 2.45 1.55
CA VAL A 92 25.56 2.27 0.58
C VAL A 92 26.67 3.31 0.79
N TYR A 93 26.32 4.58 1.03
CA TYR A 93 27.30 5.65 1.25
C TYR A 93 28.14 5.44 2.52
N HIS A 94 27.55 4.92 3.58
CA HIS A 94 28.27 4.62 4.83
C HIS A 94 29.01 3.28 4.85
N ALA A 95 28.67 2.37 3.94
CA ALA A 95 29.36 1.09 3.77
C ALA A 95 30.61 1.19 2.86
N LEU A 96 30.81 2.34 2.19
CA LEU A 96 31.92 2.67 1.29
C LEU A 96 33.01 3.44 2.03
#